data_AF-A0A645FG15-F1
#
_entry.id   AF-A0A645FG15-F1
#
_cell.length_a   1.000
_cell.length_b   1.000
_cell.length_c   1.000
_cell.angle_alpha   90.00
_cell.angle_beta   90.00
_cell.angle_gamma   90.00
#
_symmetry.space_group_name_H-M   'P 1'
#
loop_
_entity.id
_entity.type
_entity.pdbx_description
1 polymer ?
#
loop_
_entity_poly.entity_id
_entity_poly.type
_entity_poly.pdbx_seq_one_letter_code
_entity_poly.pdbx_strand_id
1 'polypeptide(L)'
;MSTPIFTEVTPELVAEAHSLGIKIIPWTVNEAEDMEKMIDMGVDGIITDKPWVLREVLTGRGIPVPEPVVNVNSPYHTGTDIRN
;
A
#
# COMPACT_ATOMS: atom_id res chain seq x y z
N MET A 1 -8.92 0.96 -14.27
CA MET A 1 -8.17 0.56 -13.07
C MET A 1 -8.14 -0.96 -13.08
N SER A 2 -6.99 -1.55 -13.36
CA SER A 2 -6.80 -3.01 -13.28
C SER A 2 -6.13 -3.31 -11.94
N THR A 3 -6.71 -4.18 -11.14
CA THR A 3 -6.15 -4.61 -9.85
C THR A 3 -5.73 -6.08 -10.00
N PRO A 4 -4.53 -6.37 -10.54
CA PRO A 4 -4.04 -7.74 -10.66
C PRO A 4 -3.66 -8.30 -9.28
N ILE A 5 -3.58 -9.63 -9.17
CA ILE A 5 -2.99 -10.25 -7.98
C ILE A 5 -1.49 -9.90 -7.94
N PHE A 6 -0.95 -9.61 -6.75
CA PHE A 6 0.43 -9.09 -6.64
C PHE A 6 1.50 -10.00 -7.23
N THR A 7 1.25 -11.32 -7.26
CA THR A 7 2.17 -12.32 -7.84
C THR A 7 2.28 -12.25 -9.36
N GLU A 8 1.34 -11.59 -10.04
CA GLU A 8 1.33 -11.40 -11.50
C GLU A 8 1.93 -10.06 -11.93
N VAL A 9 2.31 -9.20 -10.98
CA VAL A 9 2.90 -7.90 -11.29
C VAL A 9 4.36 -8.11 -11.68
N THR A 10 4.70 -7.68 -12.90
CA THR A 10 6.08 -7.60 -13.38
C THR A 10 6.42 -6.14 -13.75
N PRO A 11 7.71 -5.75 -13.75
CA PRO A 11 8.12 -4.41 -14.17
C PRO A 11 7.63 -4.04 -15.58
N GLU A 12 7.58 -5.01 -16.50
CA GLU A 12 7.12 -4.80 -17.87
C GLU A 12 5.62 -4.48 -17.91
N LEU A 13 4.82 -5.18 -17.11
CA LEU A 13 3.39 -4.91 -16.99
C LEU A 13 3.13 -3.51 -16.41
N VAL A 14 3.91 -3.10 -15.40
CA VAL A 14 3.81 -1.77 -14.82
C VAL A 14 4.17 -0.70 -15.86
N ALA A 15 5.27 -0.89 -16.59
CA ALA A 15 5.69 0.03 -17.64
C ALA A 15 4.66 0.14 -18.79
N GLU A 16 4.09 -0.99 -19.22
CA GLU A 16 3.03 -1.01 -20.24
C GLU A 16 1.79 -0.27 -19.74
N ALA A 17 1.32 -0.58 -18.54
CA ALA A 17 0.16 0.09 -17.95
C ALA A 17 0.39 1.61 -17.83
N HIS A 18 1.57 2.04 -17.38
CA HIS A 18 1.95 3.45 -17.32
C HIS A 18 1.97 4.10 -18.70
N SER A 19 2.45 3.41 -19.74
CA SER A 19 2.41 3.91 -21.12
C SER A 19 0.99 4.16 -21.63
N LEU A 20 0.02 3.41 -21.10
CA LEU A 20 -1.41 3.54 -21.39
C LEU A 20 -2.12 4.52 -20.44
N GLY A 21 -1.41 5.15 -19.50
CA GLY A 21 -1.98 6.02 -18.47
C GLY A 21 -2.82 5.29 -17.42
N ILE A 22 -2.62 3.97 -17.29
CA ILE A 22 -3.33 3.10 -16.36
C ILE A 22 -2.51 2.95 -15.07
N LYS A 23 -3.16 3.19 -13.94
CA LYS A 23 -2.57 2.94 -12.61
C LYS A 23 -2.64 1.46 -12.25
N ILE A 24 -1.57 0.95 -11.65
CA ILE A 24 -1.47 -0.42 -11.15
C ILE A 24 -1.45 -0.41 -9.62
N ILE A 25 -2.46 -1.08 -9.04
CA ILE A 25 -2.64 -1.16 -7.59
C ILE A 25 -2.92 -2.64 -7.25
N PRO A 26 -1.88 -3.46 -6.97
CA PRO A 26 -2.04 -4.87 -6.65
C PRO A 26 -2.81 -5.11 -5.35
N TRP A 27 -3.50 -6.25 -5.30
CA TRP A 27 -4.13 -6.82 -4.11
C TRP A 27 -3.74 -8.30 -3.95
N THR A 28 -3.74 -8.90 -2.76
CA THR A 28 -3.55 -8.29 -1.44
C THR A 28 -2.12 -8.56 -1.00
N VAL A 29 -1.32 -7.52 -0.75
CA VAL A 29 0.09 -7.68 -0.36
C VAL A 29 0.19 -7.57 1.16
N ASN A 30 0.52 -8.68 1.83
CA ASN A 30 0.48 -8.75 3.30
C ASN A 30 1.86 -8.88 3.96
N GLU A 31 2.91 -9.17 3.20
CA GLU A 31 4.27 -9.35 3.70
C GLU A 31 5.15 -8.16 3.32
N ALA A 32 6.01 -7.72 4.25
CA ALA A 32 6.83 -6.52 4.07
C ALA A 32 7.80 -6.64 2.88
N GLU A 33 8.39 -7.83 2.69
CA GLU A 33 9.30 -8.09 1.57
C GLU A 33 8.59 -7.94 0.21
N ASP A 34 7.34 -8.40 0.12
CA ASP A 34 6.55 -8.25 -1.11
C ASP A 34 6.10 -6.80 -1.31
N MET A 35 5.79 -6.07 -0.24
CA MET A 35 5.52 -4.63 -0.32
C MET A 35 6.73 -3.88 -0.88
N GLU A 36 7.94 -4.18 -0.39
CA GLU A 36 9.18 -3.57 -0.88
C GLU A 36 9.40 -3.86 -2.38
N LYS A 37 9.23 -5.11 -2.80
CA LYS A 37 9.33 -5.51 -4.22
C LYS A 37 8.32 -4.76 -5.08
N MET A 38 7.06 -4.64 -4.64
CA MET A 38 6.03 -3.92 -5.40
C MET A 38 6.37 -2.42 -5.53
N ILE A 39 6.87 -1.80 -4.45
CA ILE A 39 7.34 -0.41 -4.49
C ILE A 39 8.51 -0.26 -5.47
N ASP A 40 9.46 -1.21 -5.48
CA ASP A 40 10.59 -1.20 -6.42
C ASP A 40 10.15 -1.35 -7.88
N MET A 41 9.08 -2.11 -8.12
CA MET A 41 8.47 -2.25 -9.45
C MET A 41 7.73 -0.98 -9.91
N GLY A 42 7.55 0.02 -9.04
CA GLY A 42 6.91 1.28 -9.38
C GLY A 42 5.38 1.25 -9.40
N VAL A 43 4.75 0.37 -8.61
CA VAL A 43 3.28 0.36 -8.49
C VAL A 43 2.77 1.68 -7.90
N ASP A 44 1.56 2.07 -8.29
CA ASP A 44 0.94 3.33 -7.85
C ASP A 44 0.33 3.26 -6.43
N GLY A 45 0.12 2.05 -5.93
CA GLY A 45 -0.44 1.82 -4.60
C GLY A 45 -0.46 0.34 -4.26
N ILE A 46 -0.75 0.02 -2.99
CA ILE A 46 -0.82 -1.35 -2.50
C ILE A 46 -2.13 -1.52 -1.72
N ILE A 47 -2.90 -2.56 -2.05
CA ILE A 47 -4.04 -3.00 -1.23
C ILE A 47 -3.53 -4.07 -0.27
N THR A 48 -3.72 -3.86 1.04
CA THR A 48 -3.21 -4.71 2.11
C THR A 48 -4.21 -4.81 3.27
N ASP A 49 -4.25 -5.96 3.94
CA ASP A 49 -4.97 -6.13 5.20
C ASP A 49 -4.15 -5.64 6.40
N LYS A 50 -2.84 -5.37 6.20
CA LYS A 50 -1.88 -4.96 7.23
C LYS A 50 -1.36 -3.53 6.97
N PRO A 51 -2.21 -2.48 7.03
CA PRO A 51 -1.80 -1.11 6.73
C PRO A 51 -0.73 -0.56 7.67
N TRP A 52 -0.60 -1.08 8.90
CA TRP A 52 0.47 -0.71 9.83
C TRP A 52 1.85 -1.18 9.35
N VAL A 53 1.95 -2.39 8.79
CA VAL A 53 3.20 -2.90 8.20
C VAL A 53 3.58 -2.08 6.98
N LEU A 54 2.62 -1.80 6.09
CA LEU A 54 2.87 -0.95 4.93
C LEU A 54 3.33 0.44 5.35
N ARG A 55 2.76 1.01 6.42
CA ARG A 55 3.22 2.29 6.97
C ARG A 55 4.68 2.23 7.38
N GLU A 56 5.09 1.20 8.13
CA GLU A 56 6.47 1.01 8.57
C GLU A 56 7.43 0.92 7.37
N VAL A 57 7.09 0.10 6.37
CA VAL A 57 7.87 -0.01 5.11
C VAL A 57 8.01 1.35 4.42
N LEU A 58 6.91 2.07 4.22
CA LEU A 58 6.93 3.38 3.55
C LEU A 58 7.78 4.39 4.34
N THR A 59 7.61 4.45 5.66
CA THR A 59 8.44 5.33 6.52
C THR A 59 9.92 4.94 6.51
N GLY A 60 10.25 3.65 6.50
CA GLY A 60 11.62 3.16 6.43
C GLY A 60 12.32 3.53 5.12
N ARG A 61 11.54 3.66 4.04
CA ARG A 61 12.01 4.11 2.72
C ARG A 61 11.97 5.64 2.53
N GLY A 62 11.56 6.40 3.55
CA GLY A 62 11.43 7.85 3.48
C GLY A 62 10.27 8.34 2.61
N ILE A 63 9.31 7.47 2.29
CA ILE A 63 8.10 7.85 1.55
C ILE A 63 7.12 8.49 2.55
N PRO A 64 6.65 9.72 2.30
CA PRO A 64 5.74 10.39 3.20
C PRO A 64 4.40 9.66 3.26
N VAL A 65 3.96 9.34 4.47
CA VAL A 65 2.65 8.74 4.74
C VAL A 65 1.80 9.73 5.54
N PRO A 66 0.52 9.90 5.19
CA PRO A 66 -0.38 10.79 5.92
C PRO A 66 -0.53 10.33 7.37
N GLU A 67 -0.71 11.28 8.29
CA GLU A 67 -1.02 10.93 9.68
C GLU A 67 -2.35 10.17 9.75
N PRO A 68 -2.46 9.12 10.59
CA PRO A 68 -3.71 8.39 10.77
C PRO A 68 -4.78 9.36 11.29
N VAL A 69 -5.92 9.41 10.59
CA VAL A 69 -7.06 10.21 11.05
C VAL A 69 -7.78 9.42 12.14
N VAL A 70 -7.47 9.73 13.39
CA VAL A 70 -8.23 9.19 14.54
C VAL A 70 -9.46 10.06 14.76
N ASN A 71 -10.65 9.49 14.54
CA ASN A 71 -11.90 10.15 14.91
C ASN A 71 -12.33 9.67 16.30
N VAL A 72 -11.89 10.38 17.34
CA VAL A 72 -12.23 10.11 18.74
C VAL A 72 -13.73 10.24 19.04
N ASN A 73 -14.48 10.96 18.20
CA ASN A 73 -15.93 11.16 18.35
C ASN A 73 -16.75 10.12 17.56
N SER A 74 -16.10 9.19 16.86
CA SER A 74 -16.82 8.14 16.14
C SER A 74 -17.49 7.19 17.15
N PRO A 75 -18.77 6.83 16.97
CA PRO A 75 -19.41 5.82 17.82
C PRO A 75 -18.76 4.43 17.66
N TYR A 76 -17.89 4.25 16.66
CA TYR A 76 -17.09 3.06 16.41
C TYR A 76 -15.64 3.18 16.90
N HIS A 77 -15.26 4.29 17.54
CA HIS A 77 -13.96 4.42 18.18
C HIS A 77 -13.94 3.57 19.45
N THR A 78 -13.13 2.51 19.46
CA THR A 78 -13.10 1.52 20.55
C THR A 78 -12.25 1.95 21.75
N GLY A 79 -11.74 3.19 21.77
CA GLY A 79 -10.88 3.71 22.85
C GLY A 79 -9.46 3.15 22.86
N THR A 80 -9.05 2.43 21.81
CA THR A 80 -7.66 1.98 21.61
C THR A 80 -6.97 2.97 20.69
N ASP A 81 -6.32 3.97 21.27
CA ASP A 81 -5.45 4.86 20.51
C ASP A 81 -4.22 4.07 20.02
N ILE A 82 -3.78 4.40 18.81
CA ILE A 82 -2.76 3.72 18.00
C ILE A 82 -1.33 3.68 18.60
N ARG A 83 -1.16 3.82 19.91
CA ARG A 83 0.12 3.74 20.62
C ARG A 83 -0.08 3.23 22.05
N ASN A 84 0.57 2.12 22.38
CA ASN A 84 1.13 1.88 23.71
C ASN A 84 2.61 1.55 23.55
#